data_AF-A0AAP0HTZ0-F1
#
_entry.id   AF-A0AAP0HTZ0-F1
#
_cell.length_a   1.000
_cell.length_b   1.000
_cell.length_c   1.000
_cell.angle_alpha   90.00
_cell.angle_beta   90.00
_cell.angle_gamma   90.00
#
_symmetry.space_group_name_H-M   'P 1'
#
loop_
_entity.id
_entity.type
_entity.pdbx_description
1 polymer ?
#
loop_
_entity_poly.entity_id
_entity_poly.type
_entity_poly.pdbx_seq_one_letter_code
_entity_poly.pdbx_strand_id
1 'polypeptide(L)'
;MEGIFSVKSDVFSFGVLLLEIVSGRKNSGFNRTDSHVSLTGYAWDLWQKNDCTELMDPLLAASCSAITFLRCIQVALLCVQESAADRPNMLDVVSMLTNETVPLPTPQQPAFSTARSLLVEETSTGKIESCTENGLSISAMEA
;
A
#
# COMPACT_ATOMS: atom_id res chain seq x y z
N MET A 1 -9.46 16.54 1.19
CA MET A 1 -8.08 16.00 1.26
C MET A 1 -7.31 16.91 2.22
N GLU A 2 -7.48 16.70 3.51
CA GLU A 2 -6.79 17.46 4.56
C GLU A 2 -5.59 16.62 4.98
N GLY A 3 -4.50 16.71 4.22
CA GLY A 3 -3.25 16.01 4.53
C GLY A 3 -2.37 16.85 5.45
N ILE A 4 -1.92 16.27 6.56
CA ILE A 4 -0.88 16.88 7.39
C ILE A 4 0.48 16.40 6.87
N PHE A 5 1.24 17.31 6.25
CA PHE A 5 2.61 17.04 5.83
C PHE A 5 3.53 16.99 7.05
N SER A 6 4.41 15.98 7.10
CA SER A 6 5.38 15.80 8.17
C SER A 6 6.50 14.87 7.74
N VAL A 7 7.57 14.82 8.54
CA VAL A 7 8.62 13.81 8.37
C VAL A 7 8.02 12.38 8.37
N LYS A 8 6.93 12.14 9.12
CA LYS A 8 6.25 10.83 9.13
C LYS A 8 5.44 10.54 7.86
N SER A 9 4.98 11.56 7.12
CA SER A 9 4.40 11.34 5.79
C SER A 9 5.47 11.02 4.74
N ASP A 10 6.68 11.54 4.90
CA ASP A 10 7.82 11.20 4.05
C ASP A 10 8.26 9.74 4.29
N VAL A 11 8.32 9.30 5.56
CA VAL A 11 8.56 7.89 5.91
C VAL A 11 7.50 6.97 5.29
N PHE A 12 6.22 7.36 5.35
CA PHE A 12 5.15 6.59 4.72
C PHE A 12 5.36 6.46 3.21
N SER A 13 5.65 7.58 2.55
CA SER A 13 5.89 7.61 1.10
C SER A 13 7.10 6.77 0.70
N PHE A 14 8.17 6.79 1.52
CA PHE A 14 9.31 5.91 1.36
C PHE A 14 8.93 4.43 1.47
N GLY A 15 8.09 4.07 2.45
CA GLY A 15 7.60 2.71 2.61
C GLY A 15 6.82 2.21 1.38
N VAL A 16 5.95 3.04 0.82
CA VAL A 16 5.24 2.73 -0.44
C VAL A 16 6.24 2.54 -1.58
N LEU A 17 7.18 3.48 -1.75
CA LEU A 17 8.21 3.39 -2.80
C LEU A 17 9.05 2.11 -2.66
N LEU A 18 9.41 1.72 -1.44
CA LEU A 18 10.17 0.50 -1.19
C LEU A 18 9.37 -0.75 -1.62
N LEU A 19 8.06 -0.80 -1.34
CA LEU A 19 7.18 -1.86 -1.85
C LEU A 19 7.12 -1.89 -3.38
N GLU A 20 7.04 -0.72 -4.02
CA GLU A 20 7.05 -0.63 -5.48
C GLU A 20 8.36 -1.15 -6.08
N ILE A 21 9.50 -0.84 -5.45
CA ILE A 21 10.83 -1.32 -5.89
C ILE A 21 10.94 -2.84 -5.78
N VAL A 22 10.58 -3.42 -4.63
CA VAL A 22 10.77 -4.86 -4.42
C VAL A 22 9.75 -5.72 -5.17
N SER A 23 8.63 -5.12 -5.59
CA SER A 23 7.60 -5.81 -6.36
C SER A 23 7.60 -5.53 -7.86
N GLY A 24 8.25 -4.46 -8.30
CA GLY A 24 8.16 -3.98 -9.69
C GLY A 24 6.76 -3.50 -10.07
N ARG A 25 5.84 -3.32 -9.09
CA ARG A 25 4.44 -2.92 -9.32
C ARG A 25 4.20 -1.50 -8.83
N LYS A 26 3.44 -0.71 -9.60
CA LYS A 26 3.01 0.64 -9.18
C LYS A 26 1.81 0.57 -8.24
N ASN A 27 1.83 1.31 -7.14
CA ASN A 27 0.72 1.42 -6.22
C ASN A 27 -0.52 2.07 -6.87
N SER A 28 -0.33 3.01 -7.81
CA SER A 28 -1.43 3.70 -8.51
C SER A 28 -2.23 2.81 -9.47
N GLY A 29 -1.70 1.63 -9.83
CA GLY A 29 -2.31 0.70 -10.78
C GLY A 29 -3.09 -0.44 -10.14
N PHE A 30 -3.11 -0.54 -8.80
CA PHE A 30 -3.57 -1.73 -8.08
C PHE A 30 -5.09 -2.03 -8.18
N ASN A 31 -5.86 -1.21 -8.91
CA ASN A 31 -7.33 -1.21 -8.87
C ASN A 31 -8.03 -1.67 -10.16
N ARG A 32 -7.57 -2.70 -10.88
CA ARG A 32 -8.33 -3.17 -12.06
C ARG A 32 -8.60 -4.67 -12.18
N THR A 33 -7.94 -5.53 -11.38
CA THR A 33 -8.17 -6.99 -11.42
C THR A 33 -7.92 -7.71 -10.10
N ASP A 34 -7.27 -7.07 -9.11
CA ASP A 34 -6.89 -7.70 -7.85
C ASP A 34 -7.94 -7.46 -6.75
N SER A 35 -8.06 -8.41 -5.83
CA SER A 35 -8.97 -8.36 -4.67
C SER A 35 -8.62 -7.30 -3.62
N HIS A 36 -7.53 -6.56 -3.80
CA HIS A 36 -7.02 -5.60 -2.83
C HIS A 36 -7.05 -4.18 -3.40
N VAL A 37 -7.22 -3.21 -2.49
CA VAL A 37 -7.48 -1.80 -2.81
C VAL A 37 -6.19 -1.00 -3.09
N SER A 38 -5.03 -1.57 -2.71
CA SER A 38 -3.71 -0.94 -2.81
C SER A 38 -2.60 -1.99 -2.73
N LEU A 39 -1.40 -1.63 -3.20
CA LEU A 39 -0.20 -2.46 -3.07
C LEU A 39 0.16 -2.69 -1.59
N THR A 40 -0.05 -1.67 -0.75
CA THR A 40 0.17 -1.77 0.70
C THR A 40 -0.77 -2.78 1.35
N GLY A 41 -2.05 -2.80 0.96
CA GLY A 41 -3.04 -3.77 1.45
C GLY A 41 -2.70 -5.20 1.01
N TYR A 42 -2.37 -5.41 -0.26
CA TYR A 42 -1.93 -6.72 -0.74
C TYR A 42 -0.65 -7.20 -0.04
N ALA A 43 0.34 -6.32 0.13
CA ALA A 43 1.58 -6.66 0.83
C ALA A 43 1.33 -7.05 2.29
N TRP A 44 0.41 -6.36 2.96
CA TRP A 44 -0.02 -6.70 4.31
C TRP A 44 -0.69 -8.07 4.39
N ASP A 45 -1.58 -8.39 3.46
CA ASP A 45 -2.27 -9.68 3.46
C ASP A 45 -1.32 -10.84 3.22
N LEU A 46 -0.31 -10.67 2.36
CA LEU A 46 0.74 -11.66 2.17
C LEU A 46 1.66 -11.79 3.39
N TRP A 47 1.96 -10.67 4.06
CA TRP A 47 2.73 -10.68 5.30
C TRP A 47 2.01 -11.49 6.39
N GLN A 48 0.70 -11.27 6.58
CA GLN A 48 -0.09 -12.05 7.53
C GLN A 48 -0.16 -13.55 7.19
N LYS A 49 -0.11 -13.90 5.90
CA LYS A 49 -0.09 -15.29 5.41
C LYS A 49 1.30 -15.91 5.37
N ASN A 50 2.34 -15.13 5.69
CA ASN A 50 3.75 -15.54 5.57
C ASN A 50 4.12 -15.99 4.13
N ASP A 51 3.57 -15.31 3.12
CA ASP A 51 3.74 -15.61 1.69
C ASP A 51 4.22 -14.36 0.90
N CYS A 52 5.09 -13.55 1.51
CA CYS A 52 5.61 -12.35 0.86
C CYS A 52 6.41 -12.63 -0.42
N THR A 53 6.80 -13.89 -0.66
CA THR A 53 7.47 -14.32 -1.89
C THR A 53 6.67 -14.02 -3.16
N GLU A 54 5.33 -13.96 -3.07
CA GLU A 54 4.45 -13.59 -4.18
C GLU A 54 4.64 -12.13 -4.64
N LEU A 55 5.16 -11.26 -3.75
CA LEU A 55 5.49 -9.88 -4.10
C LEU A 55 6.77 -9.76 -4.91
N MET A 56 7.67 -10.74 -4.90
CA MET A 56 9.02 -10.54 -5.41
C MET A 56 9.03 -10.24 -6.91
N ASP A 57 9.66 -9.13 -7.29
CA ASP A 57 9.93 -8.83 -8.69
C ASP A 57 10.77 -9.97 -9.31
N PRO A 58 10.32 -10.60 -10.41
CA PRO A 58 11.10 -11.61 -11.12
C PRO A 58 12.51 -11.15 -11.51
N LEU A 59 12.71 -9.84 -11.74
CA LEU A 59 14.03 -9.27 -12.03
C LEU A 59 14.96 -9.25 -10.81
N LEU A 60 14.41 -9.21 -9.60
CA LEU A 60 15.17 -9.30 -8.35
C LEU A 60 15.48 -10.74 -7.94
N ALA A 61 14.68 -11.72 -8.40
CA ALA A 61 14.81 -13.12 -8.00
C ALA A 61 16.21 -13.73 -8.24
N ALA A 62 16.95 -13.23 -9.23
CA ALA A 62 18.29 -13.72 -9.55
C ALA A 62 19.42 -13.09 -8.72
N SER A 63 19.18 -11.95 -8.06
CA SER A 63 20.23 -11.13 -7.44
C SER A 63 19.98 -10.77 -5.98
N CYS A 64 18.73 -10.87 -5.51
CA CYS A 64 18.34 -10.54 -4.14
C CYS A 64 18.20 -11.81 -3.29
N SER A 65 18.78 -11.81 -2.09
CA SER A 65 18.56 -12.91 -1.15
C SER A 65 17.14 -12.84 -0.57
N ALA A 66 16.56 -14.01 -0.26
CA ALA A 66 15.25 -14.07 0.38
C ALA A 66 15.22 -13.33 1.73
N ILE A 67 16.34 -13.34 2.47
CA ILE A 67 16.49 -12.65 3.76
C ILE A 67 16.41 -11.14 3.55
N THR A 68 17.21 -10.60 2.63
CA THR A 68 17.23 -9.17 2.31
C THR A 68 15.86 -8.72 1.78
N PHE A 69 15.23 -9.53 0.93
CA PHE A 69 13.90 -9.27 0.39
C PHE A 69 12.83 -9.19 1.49
N LEU A 70 12.72 -10.22 2.34
CA LEU A 70 11.76 -10.24 3.45
C LEU A 70 12.00 -9.09 4.43
N ARG A 71 13.27 -8.73 4.65
CA ARG A 71 13.65 -7.60 5.48
C ARG A 71 13.19 -6.27 4.90
N CYS A 72 13.34 -6.06 3.59
CA CYS A 72 12.80 -4.89 2.90
C CYS A 72 11.28 -4.81 3.04
N ILE A 73 10.57 -5.93 2.89
CA ILE A 73 9.11 -5.98 3.07
C ILE A 73 8.73 -5.59 4.51
N GLN A 74 9.40 -6.17 5.52
CA GLN A 74 9.12 -5.86 6.91
C GLN A 74 9.36 -4.37 7.23
N VAL A 75 10.48 -3.81 6.78
CA VAL A 75 10.78 -2.38 6.97
C VAL A 75 9.77 -1.50 6.24
N ALA A 76 9.38 -1.86 5.01
CA ALA A 76 8.38 -1.13 4.26
C ALA A 76 7.03 -1.12 5.01
N LEU A 77 6.60 -2.27 5.55
CA LEU A 77 5.37 -2.39 6.34
C LEU A 77 5.42 -1.56 7.63
N LEU A 78 6.57 -1.51 8.31
CA LEU A 78 6.76 -0.61 9.46
C LEU A 78 6.65 0.87 9.08
N CYS A 79 7.09 1.24 7.87
CA CYS A 79 6.99 2.61 7.35
C CYS A 79 5.57 3.00 6.97
N VAL A 80 4.73 2.06 6.52
CA VAL A 80 3.35 2.33 6.07
C VAL A 80 2.27 2.10 7.12
N GLN A 81 2.65 1.91 8.38
CA GLN A 81 1.69 1.74 9.48
C GLN A 81 0.69 2.90 9.56
N GLU A 82 -0.55 2.57 9.94
CA GLU A 82 -1.66 3.52 10.00
C GLU A 82 -1.33 4.73 10.88
N SER A 83 -0.94 4.44 12.12
CA SER A 83 -0.50 5.45 13.08
C SER A 83 0.89 5.99 12.72
N ALA A 84 0.98 7.31 12.55
CA ALA A 84 2.24 8.00 12.28
C ALA A 84 3.23 7.89 13.45
N ALA A 85 2.75 7.65 14.67
CA ALA A 85 3.61 7.48 15.85
C ALA A 85 4.43 6.19 15.75
N ASP A 86 3.84 5.13 15.21
CA ASP A 86 4.46 3.80 15.15
C ASP A 86 5.46 3.65 14.00
N ARG A 87 5.41 4.54 13.00
CA ARG A 87 6.38 4.56 11.90
C ARG A 87 7.79 4.85 12.44
N PRO A 88 8.84 4.15 11.99
CA PRO A 88 10.22 4.43 12.40
C PRO A 88 10.66 5.83 11.95
N ASN A 89 11.75 6.34 12.51
CA ASN A 89 12.42 7.50 11.92
C ASN A 89 13.36 7.05 10.77
N MET A 90 13.77 7.95 9.88
CA MET A 90 14.58 7.57 8.71
C MET A 90 15.97 6.99 9.07
N LEU A 91 16.56 7.38 10.20
CA LEU A 91 17.83 6.78 10.67
C LEU A 91 17.61 5.32 11.07
N ASP A 92 16.50 5.04 11.77
CA ASP A 92 16.12 3.67 12.10
C ASP A 92 15.92 2.86 10.81
N VAL A 93 15.20 3.40 9.83
CA VAL A 93 14.98 2.74 8.52
C VAL A 93 16.31 2.35 7.86
N VAL A 94 17.28 3.27 7.80
CA VAL A 94 18.61 2.98 7.23
C VAL A 94 19.32 1.90 8.04
N SER A 95 19.32 1.99 9.38
CA SER A 95 19.93 0.98 10.25
C SER A 95 19.28 -0.39 10.07
N MET A 96 17.95 -0.43 9.96
CA MET A 96 17.19 -1.65 9.74
C MET A 96 17.55 -2.28 8.39
N LEU A 97 17.62 -1.51 7.31
CA LEU A 97 17.95 -2.03 5.97
C LEU A 97 19.41 -2.48 5.84
N THR A 98 20.35 -1.80 6.52
CA THR A 98 21.79 -2.08 6.37
C THR A 98 22.32 -3.18 7.28
N ASN A 99 21.56 -3.58 8.31
CA ASN A 99 22.00 -4.58 9.27
C ASN A 99 21.03 -5.77 9.35
N GLU A 100 21.33 -6.84 8.61
CA GLU A 100 20.47 -8.04 8.53
C GLU A 100 20.30 -8.79 9.88
N THR A 101 21.19 -8.56 10.85
CA THR A 101 21.19 -9.29 12.14
C THR A 101 20.33 -8.64 13.21
N VAL A 102 19.92 -7.38 13.02
CA VAL A 102 19.10 -6.68 14.02
C VAL A 102 17.66 -7.20 13.96
N PRO A 103 17.10 -7.69 15.08
CA PRO A 103 15.70 -8.09 15.12
C PRO A 103 14.80 -6.87 14.88
N LEU A 104 13.79 -7.05 14.03
CA LEU A 104 12.84 -6.00 13.69
C LEU A 104 11.51 -6.23 14.40
N PRO A 105 10.81 -5.16 14.81
CA PRO A 105 9.47 -5.28 15.36
C PRO A 105 8.49 -5.83 14.32
N THR A 106 7.47 -6.55 14.79
CA THR A 106 6.39 -7.02 13.93
C THR A 106 5.54 -5.82 13.48
N PRO A 107 5.36 -5.60 12.17
CA PRO A 107 4.56 -4.50 11.68
C PRO A 107 3.08 -4.67 12.06
N GLN A 108 2.42 -3.54 12.29
CA GLN A 108 0.98 -3.41 12.50
C GLN A 108 0.29 -3.04 11.19
N GLN A 109 -1.05 -3.01 11.23
CA GLN A 109 -1.88 -2.74 10.06
C GLN A 109 -1.49 -1.41 9.36
N PRO A 110 -1.28 -1.43 8.04
CA PRO A 110 -1.00 -0.23 7.26
C PRO A 110 -2.20 0.71 7.15
N ALA A 111 -1.92 1.98 6.91
CA ALA A 111 -2.97 2.91 6.51
C ALA A 111 -3.62 2.42 5.20
N PHE A 112 -4.95 2.48 5.13
CA PHE A 112 -5.72 2.17 3.92
C PHE A 112 -5.60 0.71 3.41
N SER A 113 -5.27 -0.25 4.28
CA SER A 113 -5.18 -1.68 3.90
C SER A 113 -6.52 -2.29 3.53
N THR A 114 -7.61 -1.75 4.09
CA THR A 114 -8.97 -2.07 3.74
C THR A 114 -9.54 -0.84 3.06
N ALA A 115 -10.32 -0.98 1.98
CA ALA A 115 -11.26 0.08 1.62
C ALA A 115 -11.95 0.44 2.92
N ARG A 116 -11.80 1.69 3.38
CA ARG A 116 -12.69 2.22 4.40
C ARG A 116 -14.06 1.91 3.85
N SER A 117 -14.73 0.91 4.44
CA SER A 117 -16.11 0.61 4.12
C SER A 117 -16.79 1.96 4.16
N LEU A 118 -17.39 2.36 3.04
CA LEU A 118 -18.18 3.58 2.94
C LEU A 118 -19.47 3.39 3.75
N LEU A 119 -19.34 3.01 5.02
CA LEU A 119 -20.33 3.15 6.05
C LEU A 119 -19.88 4.38 6.86
N VAL A 120 -19.88 5.51 6.17
CA VAL A 120 -20.45 6.68 6.83
C VAL A 120 -21.88 6.25 7.14
N GLU A 121 -22.26 6.26 8.41
CA GLU A 121 -23.66 6.14 8.77
C GLU A 121 -24.43 7.27 8.09
N GLU A 122 -24.96 6.97 6.91
CA GLU A 122 -26.05 7.68 6.27
C GLU A 122 -27.25 7.58 7.21
N THR A 123 -27.34 8.53 8.14
CA THR A 123 -28.64 8.88 8.71
C THR A 123 -29.43 9.58 7.60
N SER A 124 -30.03 8.79 6.69
CA SER A 124 -31.36 8.99 6.10
C SER A 124 -31.48 8.31 4.72
N THR A 125 -32.16 7.17 4.71
CA THR A 125 -33.17 6.74 3.72
C THR A 125 -32.92 7.00 2.23
N GLY A 126 -32.61 5.93 1.48
CA GLY A 126 -33.12 5.80 0.10
C GLY A 126 -32.21 5.13 -0.95
N LYS A 127 -32.56 3.89 -1.28
CA LYS A 127 -32.33 3.18 -2.56
C LYS A 127 -30.89 3.04 -3.10
N ILE A 128 -30.44 1.78 -3.13
CA ILE A 128 -29.35 1.26 -3.95
C ILE A 128 -29.76 1.37 -5.42
N GLU A 129 -29.05 2.18 -6.21
CA GLU A 129 -29.07 2.10 -7.67
C GLU A 129 -27.69 1.68 -8.18
N SER A 130 -27.66 0.51 -8.81
CA SER A 130 -26.54 -0.04 -9.56
C SER A 130 -26.20 0.85 -10.75
N CYS A 131 -24.95 1.28 -10.89
CA CYS A 131 -24.51 2.02 -12.07
C CYS A 131 -24.28 1.07 -13.25
N THR A 132 -25.14 1.15 -14.27
CA THR A 132 -24.91 0.50 -15.56
C THR A 132 -24.34 1.51 -16.57
N GLU A 133 -23.47 1.01 -17.45
CA GLU A 133 -22.60 1.72 -18.38
C GLU A 133 -23.26 2.62 -19.45
N ASN A 134 -22.51 3.67 -19.81
CA ASN A 134 -22.34 4.38 -21.11
C ASN A 134 -23.55 5.05 -21.81
N GLY A 135 -23.57 6.39 -21.76
CA GLY A 135 -24.30 7.24 -22.71
C GLY A 135 -23.37 8.27 -23.36
N LEU A 136 -23.05 8.09 -24.64
CA LEU A 136 -22.40 9.09 -25.48
C LEU A 136 -23.34 10.29 -25.68
N SER A 137 -22.94 11.51 -25.30
CA SER A 137 -23.68 12.73 -25.64
C SER A 137 -23.22 13.26 -27.01
N ILE A 138 -24.12 13.22 -27.98
CA ILE A 138 -23.97 13.89 -29.28
C ILE A 138 -24.62 15.27 -29.14
N SER A 139 -23.85 16.35 -29.36
CA SER A 139 -24.42 17.69 -29.51
C SER A 139 -24.65 17.99 -30.99
N ALA A 140 -25.91 18.24 -31.36
CA ALA A 140 -26.25 18.83 -32.65
C ALA A 140 -26.17 20.36 -32.55
N MET A 141 -25.63 20.99 -33.60
CA MET A 141 -25.59 22.45 -33.76
C MET A 141 -26.79 22.85 -34.63
N GLU A 142 -27.67 23.72 -34.15
CA GLU A 142 -28.69 24.36 -34.99
C GLU A 142 -28.11 25.62 -35.67
N ALA A 143 -28.58 25.87 -36.89
CA ALA A 143 -28.10 26.89 -37.81
C ALA A 143 -28.85 28.23 -37.65
#